data_AF-A0A813DQP8-F1
#
_entry.id   AF-A0A813DQP8-F1
#
_cell.length_a   1.000
_cell.length_b   1.000
_cell.length_c   1.000
_cell.angle_alpha   90.00
_cell.angle_beta   90.00
_cell.angle_gamma   90.00
#
_symmetry.space_group_name_H-M   'P 1'
#
loop_
_entity.id
_entity.type
_entity.pdbx_description
1 polymer ?
#
loop_
_entity_poly.entity_id
_entity_poly.type
_entity_poly.pdbx_seq_one_letter_code
_entity_poly.pdbx_strand_id
1 'polypeptide(L)'
;PRLMRGSPGCRGLVTASSPKKIKRFYKEASVQPTGGFWRVTLDGKVVKTPKGTHLDLPSVGIAERVAHEWQSQGEHLKHKVP
;
A
#
# COMPACT_ATOMS: atom_id res chain seq x y z
N PRO A 1 56.48 -8.96 23.06
CA PRO A 1 55.35 -8.92 24.05
C PRO A 1 54.22 -7.99 23.59
N ARG A 2 53.26 -8.58 22.86
CA ARG A 2 51.83 -8.25 22.67
C ARG A 2 51.37 -6.77 22.58
N LEU A 3 51.07 -6.33 21.35
CA LEU A 3 50.27 -5.15 20.99
C LEU A 3 48.95 -5.07 21.78
N MET A 4 48.66 -3.90 22.36
CA MET A 4 47.31 -3.53 22.78
C MET A 4 46.50 -3.09 21.55
N ARG A 5 45.45 -3.85 21.21
CA ARG A 5 44.39 -3.44 20.26
C ARG A 5 43.07 -3.38 21.01
N GLY A 6 42.62 -2.17 21.33
CA GLY A 6 41.26 -1.93 21.80
C GLY A 6 40.28 -2.11 20.65
N SER A 7 39.32 -3.03 20.82
CA SER A 7 38.18 -3.18 19.91
C SER A 7 37.10 -2.16 20.25
N PRO A 8 36.59 -1.36 19.30
CA PRO A 8 35.37 -0.60 19.50
C PRO A 8 34.18 -1.42 18.98
N GLY A 9 33.56 -2.21 19.85
CA GLY A 9 32.23 -2.77 19.64
C GLY A 9 31.48 -2.58 20.96
N CYS A 10 30.41 -1.80 21.03
CA CYS A 10 29.13 -2.14 20.42
C CYS A 10 28.42 -0.86 19.95
N ARG A 11 28.20 -0.71 18.65
CA ARG A 11 27.16 0.18 18.13
C ARG A 11 25.82 -0.47 18.47
N GLY A 12 25.10 0.11 19.43
CA GLY A 12 23.73 -0.28 19.74
C GLY A 12 22.88 -0.12 18.47
N LEU A 13 22.41 -1.24 17.94
CA LEU A 13 21.36 -1.27 16.93
C LEU A 13 20.09 -0.77 17.62
N VAL A 14 19.74 0.50 17.42
CA VAL A 14 18.37 0.95 17.70
C VAL A 14 17.46 0.22 16.73
N THR A 15 16.62 -0.64 17.28
CA THR A 15 15.69 -1.51 16.58
C THR A 15 14.61 -0.67 15.89
N ALA A 16 14.14 -1.21 14.76
CA ALA A 16 13.27 -0.55 13.79
C ALA A 16 12.10 0.24 14.38
N SER A 17 11.97 1.49 13.92
CA SER A 17 10.75 2.30 14.08
C SER A 17 9.57 1.53 13.47
N SER A 18 8.60 1.17 14.31
CA SER A 18 7.39 0.49 13.87
C SER A 18 6.66 1.37 12.85
N PRO A 19 6.34 0.88 11.63
CA PRO A 19 5.55 1.68 10.70
C PRO A 19 4.19 1.95 11.34
N LYS A 20 3.87 3.23 11.50
CA LYS A 20 2.59 3.68 12.05
C LYS A 20 1.48 3.04 11.22
N LYS A 21 0.72 2.14 11.83
CA LYS A 21 -0.39 1.44 11.19
C LYS A 21 -1.40 2.48 10.71
N ILE A 22 -1.53 2.62 9.39
CA ILE A 22 -2.55 3.48 8.80
C ILE A 22 -3.85 2.66 8.82
N LYS A 23 -4.87 3.17 9.53
CA LYS A 23 -6.21 2.59 9.49
C LYS A 23 -6.80 2.79 8.09
N ARG A 24 -7.60 1.84 7.60
CA ARG A 24 -8.36 2.01 6.33
C ARG A 24 -9.00 3.40 6.29
N PHE A 25 -8.75 4.14 5.21
CA PHE A 25 -9.29 5.49 5.02
C PHE A 25 -10.57 5.52 4.18
N TYR A 26 -10.97 4.37 3.62
CA TYR A 26 -12.15 4.22 2.76
C TYR A 26 -13.13 3.20 3.34
N LYS A 27 -14.43 3.36 3.04
CA LYS A 27 -15.53 2.51 3.53
C LYS A 27 -16.03 1.52 2.47
N GLU A 28 -16.13 1.96 1.22
CA GLU A 28 -16.67 1.16 0.12
C GLU A 28 -15.78 1.23 -1.13
N ALA A 29 -15.63 0.09 -1.80
CA ALA A 29 -15.03 -0.01 -3.13
C ALA A 29 -16.09 -0.39 -4.19
N SER A 30 -16.24 0.45 -5.21
CA SER A 30 -17.25 0.30 -6.27
C SER A 30 -16.61 0.46 -7.66
N VAL A 31 -17.21 -0.15 -8.69
CA VAL A 31 -16.73 -0.08 -10.08
C VAL A 31 -17.59 0.88 -10.89
N GLN A 32 -16.96 1.72 -11.70
CA GLN A 32 -17.62 2.68 -12.59
C GLN A 32 -17.20 2.47 -14.05
N PRO A 33 -18.14 2.33 -15.00
CA PRO A 33 -17.82 2.29 -16.42
C PRO A 33 -17.39 3.67 -16.91
N THR A 34 -16.40 3.73 -17.80
CA THR A 34 -15.94 4.97 -18.44
C THR A 34 -15.56 4.70 -19.89
N GLY A 35 -16.48 4.98 -20.81
CA GLY A 35 -16.20 5.16 -22.25
C GLY A 35 -15.38 4.06 -22.94
N GLY A 36 -15.43 2.82 -22.45
CA GLY A 36 -14.66 1.68 -22.96
C GLY A 36 -13.74 0.99 -21.93
N PHE A 37 -13.53 1.61 -20.76
CA PHE A 37 -12.76 1.05 -19.65
C PHE A 37 -13.57 1.05 -18.35
N TRP A 38 -13.02 0.42 -17.32
CA TRP A 38 -13.61 0.31 -16.00
C TRP A 38 -12.67 0.89 -14.96
N ARG A 39 -13.21 1.69 -14.05
CA ARG A 39 -12.46 2.32 -12.96
C ARG A 39 -12.96 1.82 -11.62
N VAL A 40 -12.03 1.61 -10.70
CA VAL A 40 -12.37 1.35 -9.31
C VAL A 40 -12.44 2.69 -8.58
N THR A 41 -13.48 2.86 -7.77
CA THR A 41 -13.71 4.01 -6.93
C THR A 41 -13.74 3.58 -5.47
N LEU A 42 -13.08 4.35 -4.60
CA LEU A 42 -13.13 4.18 -3.15
C LEU A 42 -13.91 5.36 -2.56
N ASP A 43 -15.06 5.11 -1.95
CA ASP A 43 -15.99 6.15 -1.49
C ASP A 43 -16.30 7.20 -2.57
N GLY A 44 -16.46 6.76 -3.82
CA GLY A 44 -16.68 7.63 -4.98
C GLY A 44 -15.42 8.31 -5.54
N LYS A 45 -14.24 8.15 -4.93
CA LYS A 45 -12.97 8.67 -5.45
C LYS A 45 -12.31 7.65 -6.37
N VAL A 46 -12.03 8.04 -7.62
CA VAL A 46 -11.31 7.20 -8.58
C VAL A 46 -9.93 6.82 -8.03
N VAL A 47 -9.63 5.52 -8.02
CA VAL A 47 -8.33 4.98 -7.64
C VAL A 47 -7.30 5.39 -8.67
N LYS A 48 -6.16 5.87 -8.18
CA LYS A 48 -5.00 6.25 -8.98
C LYS A 48 -3.85 5.31 -8.69
N THR A 49 -3.02 5.08 -9.71
CA THR A 49 -1.73 4.41 -9.54
C THR A 49 -0.79 5.30 -8.73
N PRO A 50 0.30 4.76 -8.15
CA PRO A 50 1.29 5.57 -7.45
C PRO A 50 1.89 6.70 -8.29
N LYS A 51 1.88 6.58 -9.62
CA LYS A 51 2.29 7.63 -10.57
C LYS A 51 1.22 8.72 -10.80
N GLY A 52 0.07 8.62 -10.14
CA GLY A 52 -1.04 9.58 -10.26
C GLY A 52 -1.95 9.34 -11.46
N THR A 53 -1.75 8.29 -12.25
CA THR A 53 -2.58 7.94 -13.41
C THR A 53 -3.85 7.21 -12.97
N HIS A 54 -4.96 7.40 -13.69
CA HIS A 54 -6.19 6.64 -13.43
C HIS A 54 -5.95 5.14 -13.64
N LEU A 55 -6.49 4.32 -12.75
CA LEU A 55 -6.46 2.87 -12.92
C LEU A 55 -7.59 2.44 -13.87
N ASP A 56 -7.30 2.46 -15.17
CA ASP A 56 -8.23 2.04 -16.22
C ASP A 56 -8.07 0.54 -16.50
N LEU A 57 -9.14 -0.22 -16.31
CA LEU A 57 -9.18 -1.66 -16.50
C LEU A 57 -9.99 -2.01 -17.76
N PRO A 58 -9.51 -2.94 -18.61
CA PRO A 58 -10.16 -3.24 -19.89
C PRO A 58 -11.41 -4.13 -19.76
N SER A 59 -11.61 -4.79 -18.60
CA SER A 59 -12.70 -5.75 -18.39
C SER A 59 -13.37 -5.53 -17.05
N VAL A 60 -14.71 -5.65 -17.05
CA VAL A 60 -15.56 -5.52 -15.86
C VAL A 60 -15.19 -6.54 -14.79
N GLY A 61 -14.98 -7.81 -15.18
CA GLY A 61 -14.68 -8.88 -14.23
C GLY A 61 -13.32 -8.71 -13.54
N ILE A 62 -12.38 -8.02 -14.18
CA ILE A 62 -11.12 -7.63 -13.54
C ILE A 62 -11.37 -6.50 -12.55
N ALA A 63 -12.15 -5.49 -12.94
CA ALA A 63 -12.48 -4.36 -12.06
C ALA A 63 -13.28 -4.77 -10.82
N GLU A 64 -14.24 -5.68 -10.96
CA GLU A 64 -15.03 -6.24 -9.85
C GLU A 64 -14.15 -7.02 -8.89
N ARG A 65 -13.25 -7.87 -9.40
CA ARG A 65 -12.26 -8.57 -8.57
C ARG A 65 -11.38 -7.59 -7.82
N VAL A 66 -10.87 -6.56 -8.49
CA VAL A 66 -10.05 -5.53 -7.83
C VAL A 66 -10.86 -4.83 -6.75
N ALA A 67 -12.09 -4.39 -7.02
CA ALA A 67 -12.95 -3.77 -6.00
C ALA A 67 -13.21 -4.72 -4.82
N HIS A 68 -13.41 -6.01 -5.07
CA HIS A 68 -13.55 -7.02 -4.03
C HIS A 68 -12.28 -7.18 -3.18
N GLU A 69 -11.09 -7.17 -3.79
CA GLU A 69 -9.81 -7.19 -3.08
C GLU A 69 -9.69 -5.96 -2.15
N TRP A 70 -10.03 -4.78 -2.65
CA TRP A 70 -10.05 -3.55 -1.85
C TRP A 70 -11.07 -3.63 -0.70
N GLN A 71 -12.27 -4.16 -0.95
CA GLN A 71 -13.28 -4.34 0.09
C GLN A 71 -12.83 -5.32 1.19
N SER A 72 -12.17 -6.41 0.78
CA SER A 72 -11.65 -7.46 1.65
C SER A 72 -10.41 -7.04 2.45
N GLN A 73 -9.71 -5.99 2.02
CA GLN A 73 -8.44 -5.58 2.59
C GLN A 73 -8.56 -5.12 4.05
N GLY A 74 -8.22 -5.97 5.04
CA GLY A 74 -8.16 -5.79 6.52
C GLY A 74 -8.01 -4.36 7.12
N GLU A 75 -8.39 -4.13 8.39
CA GLU A 75 -8.40 -2.77 9.03
C GLU A 75 -7.05 -2.02 8.99
N HIS A 76 -5.97 -2.73 8.66
CA HIS A 76 -4.59 -2.28 8.67
C HIS A 76 -4.01 -2.15 7.25
N LEU A 77 -3.80 -0.91 6.79
CA LEU A 77 -2.99 -0.61 5.61
C LEU A 77 -1.50 -0.74 5.99
N LYS A 78 -0.82 -1.73 5.39
CA LYS A 78 0.63 -1.91 5.54
C LYS A 78 1.35 -0.91 4.63
N HIS A 79 1.74 0.24 5.17
CA HIS A 79 2.70 1.12 4.51
C HIS A 79 4.10 0.52 4.68
N LYS A 80 4.64 -0.09 3.61
CA LYS A 80 6.06 -0.39 3.52
C LYS A 80 6.53 -0.04 2.12
N VAL A 81 7.21 1.10 1.99
CA VAL A 81 8.05 1.43 0.84
C VAL A 81 9.46 1.60 1.40
N PRO A 82 10.46 0.80 0.98
CA PRO A 82 11.86 1.05 1.35
C PRO A 82 12.41 2.32 0.68
#